data_AF-A0A8H8U3I7-F1
#
_entry.id   AF-A0A8H8U3I7-F1
#
_cell.length_a   1.000
_cell.length_b   1.000
_cell.length_c   1.000
_cell.angle_alpha   90.00
_cell.angle_beta   90.00
_cell.angle_gamma   90.00
#
_symmetry.space_group_name_H-M   'P 1'
#
loop_
_entity.id
_entity.type
_entity.pdbx_description
1 polymer ?
#
loop_
_entity_poly.entity_id
_entity_poly.type
_entity_poly.pdbx_seq_one_letter_code
_entity_poly.pdbx_strand_id
1 'polypeptide(L)'
;MATNLGKRKRPIAEANPQARKLEREESEAPELDAQEIFRRHFEAQFKPLPVVQSTAQQVEDVSEDDSSEESEWEGISEPEEESVEVIEHTDAQSRMAAMSKEELKAFMGSKPPKSSLSIPLIRDKEGALIKDDDASESANLKKDLALQRLLTESHLLESSSNPTLSGKNRHKATDLRLQALGSKTSIFKQEKMPITHRKGIVAKETEREGNRRREARENGIILEKAKMKGKKSSDGKRDRGVGAPAVGKFSGGTLKLSKSDIHDIEGPKRSPSTRGGGRGRGRGKRGK
;
A
#
# COMPACT_ATOMS: atom_id res chain seq x y z
N MET A 1 -32.86 -12.93 -17.12
CA MET A 1 -32.97 -13.86 -15.98
C MET A 1 -32.21 -13.24 -14.81
N ALA A 2 -32.93 -12.81 -13.78
CA ALA A 2 -32.38 -12.02 -12.67
C ALA A 2 -31.77 -12.93 -11.60
N THR A 3 -30.52 -12.66 -11.19
CA THR A 3 -29.84 -13.38 -10.12
C THR A 3 -29.90 -12.58 -8.83
N ASN A 4 -30.79 -12.98 -7.92
CA ASN A 4 -30.90 -12.40 -6.59
C ASN A 4 -29.70 -12.85 -5.73
N LEU A 5 -28.79 -11.92 -5.42
CA LEU A 5 -27.68 -12.15 -4.49
C LEU A 5 -28.21 -12.15 -3.06
N GLY A 6 -28.28 -13.34 -2.46
CA GLY A 6 -28.69 -13.55 -1.07
C GLY A 6 -27.74 -12.89 -0.07
N LYS A 7 -28.30 -12.09 0.85
CA LYS A 7 -27.59 -11.44 1.95
C LYS A 7 -27.03 -12.49 2.90
N ARG A 8 -25.70 -12.66 2.92
CA ARG A 8 -25.01 -13.45 3.95
C ARG A 8 -24.78 -12.58 5.18
N LYS A 9 -25.34 -13.00 6.33
CA LYS A 9 -25.03 -12.45 7.67
C LYS A 9 -23.56 -12.70 8.00
N ARG A 10 -22.84 -11.66 8.44
CA ARG A 10 -21.51 -11.81 9.06
C ARG A 10 -21.70 -12.23 10.53
N PRO A 11 -20.91 -13.17 11.08
CA PRO A 11 -20.90 -13.41 12.52
C PRO A 11 -20.22 -12.24 13.24
N ILE A 12 -20.88 -11.75 14.29
CA ILE A 12 -20.35 -10.76 15.23
C ILE A 12 -19.37 -11.50 16.15
N ALA A 13 -18.11 -11.05 16.19
CA ALA A 13 -17.16 -11.50 17.19
C ALA A 13 -17.39 -10.71 18.48
N GLU A 14 -17.80 -11.41 19.54
CA GLU A 14 -17.91 -10.87 20.89
C GLU A 14 -16.50 -10.61 21.45
N ALA A 15 -16.18 -9.34 21.69
CA ALA A 15 -14.95 -8.94 22.39
C ALA A 15 -15.26 -8.76 23.89
N ASN A 16 -14.66 -9.62 24.71
CA ASN A 16 -14.76 -9.62 26.17
C ASN A 16 -13.95 -8.44 26.77
N PRO A 17 -14.53 -7.57 27.63
CA PRO A 17 -13.87 -6.37 28.13
C PRO A 17 -13.22 -6.59 29.50
N GLN A 18 -12.27 -7.52 29.64
CA GLN A 18 -11.51 -7.67 30.89
C GLN A 18 -10.07 -8.16 30.64
N ALA A 19 -9.27 -7.33 30.01
CA ALA A 19 -7.80 -7.46 30.04
C ALA A 19 -7.17 -6.13 29.59
N ARG A 20 -7.11 -5.15 30.49
CA ARG A 20 -6.22 -3.97 30.49
C ARG A 20 -6.60 -3.06 31.67
N LYS A 21 -6.39 -3.59 32.86
CA LYS A 21 -6.25 -2.81 34.09
C LYS A 21 -4.95 -3.34 34.70
N LEU A 22 -4.09 -2.44 35.19
CA LEU A 22 -2.64 -2.60 35.44
C LEU A 22 -1.89 -2.36 34.12
N GLU A 23 -1.27 -1.22 33.84
CA GLU A 23 -0.46 -0.35 34.69
C GLU A 23 -0.82 1.12 34.44
N ARG A 24 -1.17 1.84 35.51
CA ARG A 24 -1.27 3.30 35.54
C ARG A 24 -0.39 3.71 36.70
N GLU A 25 0.91 3.79 36.43
CA GLU A 25 1.84 4.48 37.30
C GLU A 25 2.06 5.89 36.76
N GLU A 26 2.09 6.81 37.71
CA GLU A 26 2.10 8.24 37.57
C GLU A 26 3.34 8.72 36.81
N SER A 27 3.15 9.61 35.86
CA SER A 27 4.15 10.63 35.55
C SER A 27 3.41 11.95 35.42
N GLU A 28 3.28 12.61 36.56
CA GLU A 28 3.14 14.06 36.62
C GLU A 28 4.38 14.67 35.95
N ALA A 29 4.28 14.98 34.66
CA ALA A 29 5.18 15.90 34.00
C ALA A 29 4.49 17.28 33.99
N PRO A 30 5.17 18.35 34.43
CA PRO A 30 4.57 19.67 34.45
C PRO A 30 4.21 20.07 33.01
N GLU A 31 3.11 20.80 32.86
CA GLU A 31 2.72 21.48 31.63
C GLU A 31 3.86 22.44 31.21
N LEU A 32 4.88 21.93 30.53
CA LEU A 32 5.92 22.77 29.97
C LEU A 32 5.25 23.68 28.95
N ASP A 33 5.48 24.98 29.15
CA ASP A 33 4.89 26.07 28.39
C ASP A 33 4.95 25.73 26.89
N ALA A 34 3.82 25.80 26.19
CA ALA A 34 3.72 25.38 24.80
C ALA A 34 4.79 26.04 23.92
N GLN A 35 5.26 27.22 24.34
CA GLN A 35 6.38 27.94 23.76
C GLN A 35 7.71 27.16 23.78
N GLU A 36 8.02 26.41 24.83
CA GLU A 36 9.23 25.58 24.91
C GLU A 36 9.19 24.39 23.96
N ILE A 37 8.01 23.81 23.75
CA ILE A 37 7.80 22.72 22.79
C ILE A 37 8.03 23.23 21.36
N PHE A 38 7.47 24.39 21.02
CA PHE A 38 7.70 25.01 19.72
C PHE A 38 9.15 25.45 19.53
N ARG A 39 9.79 25.98 20.58
CA ARG A 39 11.20 26.37 20.54
C ARG A 39 12.11 25.17 20.28
N ARG A 40 11.91 24.03 20.95
CA ARG A 40 12.65 22.79 20.67
C ARG A 40 12.45 22.29 19.24
N HIS A 41 11.21 22.35 18.74
CA HIS A 41 10.90 21.90 17.39
C HIS A 41 11.54 22.82 16.33
N PHE A 42 11.57 24.12 16.60
CA PHE A 42 12.21 25.11 15.74
C PHE A 42 13.73 25.00 15.75
N GLU A 43 14.37 24.87 16.92
CA GLU A 43 15.82 24.70 17.06
C GLU A 43 16.32 23.39 16.43
N ALA A 44 15.50 22.34 16.43
CA ALA A 44 15.81 21.08 15.77
C ALA A 44 15.76 21.18 14.23
N GLN A 45 14.84 21.99 13.69
CA GLN A 45 14.71 22.20 12.24
C GLN A 45 15.69 23.26 11.72
N PHE A 46 16.01 24.26 12.54
CA PHE A 46 16.90 25.35 12.21
C PHE A 46 18.02 25.39 13.24
N LYS A 47 19.11 24.69 12.94
CA LYS A 47 20.33 24.81 13.74
C LYS A 47 20.78 26.27 13.70
N PRO A 48 20.97 26.94 14.84
CA PRO A 48 21.47 28.31 14.85
C PRO A 48 22.85 28.33 14.19
N LEU A 49 23.04 29.22 13.21
CA LEU A 49 24.33 29.42 12.57
C LEU A 49 25.36 29.81 13.64
N PRO A 50 26.59 29.27 13.59
CA PRO A 50 27.62 29.66 14.54
C PRO A 50 27.86 31.17 14.41
N VAL A 51 27.68 31.88 15.52
CA VAL A 51 28.02 33.30 15.61
C VAL A 51 29.54 33.37 15.55
N VAL A 52 30.07 33.63 14.35
CA VAL A 52 31.46 34.03 14.18
C VAL A 52 31.54 35.44 14.75
N GLN A 53 32.13 35.58 15.93
CA GLN A 53 32.56 36.89 16.41
C GLN A 53 33.61 37.38 15.40
N SER A 54 33.22 38.27 14.48
CA SER A 54 34.18 38.95 13.62
C SER A 54 35.00 39.88 14.50
N THR A 55 36.11 39.36 15.03
CA THR A 55 37.21 40.19 15.47
C THR A 55 37.68 41.00 14.29
N ALA A 56 37.56 42.32 14.40
CA ALA A 56 38.18 43.26 13.49
C ALA A 56 39.67 42.94 13.37
N GLN A 57 40.14 42.71 12.15
CA GLN A 57 41.55 42.80 11.79
C GLN A 57 41.68 43.26 10.33
N GLN A 58 42.47 44.33 10.21
CA GLN A 58 42.86 45.06 9.02
C GLN A 58 43.47 44.15 7.95
N VAL A 59 43.19 44.43 6.67
CA VAL A 59 44.14 44.17 5.59
C VAL A 59 44.05 45.31 4.58
N GLU A 60 45.22 45.89 4.32
CA GLU A 60 45.53 47.01 3.44
C GLU A 60 45.39 46.66 1.95
N ASP A 61 45.05 47.70 1.17
CA ASP A 61 45.50 48.08 -0.16
C ASP A 61 45.80 47.01 -1.23
N VAL A 62 45.00 47.02 -2.31
CA VAL A 62 45.48 47.39 -3.66
C VAL A 62 44.29 47.95 -4.47
N SER A 63 44.33 49.24 -4.79
CA SER A 63 43.58 49.83 -5.90
C SER A 63 44.49 50.78 -6.67
N GLU A 64 44.73 50.49 -7.95
CA GLU A 64 45.33 51.40 -8.92
C GLU A 64 44.40 51.55 -10.14
N ASP A 65 44.44 52.76 -10.70
CA ASP A 65 43.87 53.30 -11.95
C ASP A 65 42.70 54.28 -11.71
N ASP A 66 42.93 55.55 -11.34
CA ASP A 66 43.56 56.71 -12.03
C ASP A 66 42.52 57.61 -12.76
N SER A 67 42.79 58.92 -12.73
CA SER A 67 42.12 60.04 -13.42
C SER A 67 40.83 60.58 -12.76
N SER A 68 40.65 61.86 -12.43
CA SER A 68 41.44 63.09 -12.62
C SER A 68 40.72 64.24 -11.88
N GLU A 69 41.51 65.23 -11.43
CA GLU A 69 41.19 66.68 -11.37
C GLU A 69 40.10 67.12 -10.35
N GLU A 70 40.51 67.57 -9.17
CA GLU A 70 40.79 68.98 -8.81
C GLU A 70 39.57 69.91 -8.75
N SER A 71 39.33 70.36 -7.51
CA SER A 71 39.00 71.74 -7.12
C SER A 71 37.54 72.17 -6.91
N GLU A 72 37.40 72.87 -5.78
CA GLU A 72 36.37 73.84 -5.41
C GLU A 72 35.01 73.28 -4.98
N TRP A 73 34.81 73.16 -3.66
CA TRP A 73 33.67 73.79 -2.98
C TRP A 73 33.97 73.92 -1.49
N GLU A 74 34.67 75.00 -1.15
CA GLU A 74 34.85 75.53 0.20
C GLU A 74 33.64 76.41 0.52
N GLY A 75 32.89 76.08 1.58
CA GLY A 75 31.89 76.99 2.14
C GLY A 75 30.66 76.32 2.70
N ILE A 76 30.71 75.96 3.98
CA ILE A 76 29.92 76.63 5.03
C ILE A 76 30.34 76.12 6.40
N SER A 77 30.70 77.08 7.23
CA SER A 77 31.12 76.99 8.63
C SER A 77 29.99 76.56 9.57
N GLU A 78 30.35 75.69 10.51
CA GLU A 78 29.79 75.42 11.86
C GLU A 78 29.51 76.72 12.66
N PRO A 79 28.67 76.79 13.75
CA PRO A 79 28.08 75.72 14.58
C PRO A 79 26.57 75.87 14.95
N GLU A 80 26.14 74.88 15.73
CA GLU A 80 25.08 74.91 16.76
C GLU A 80 23.65 74.46 16.39
N GLU A 81 23.38 73.24 16.89
CA GLU A 81 22.11 72.73 17.43
C GLU A 81 21.10 72.06 16.47
N GLU A 82 20.69 70.86 16.91
CA GLU A 82 19.56 70.02 16.47
C GLU A 82 19.78 69.10 15.25
N SER A 83 20.34 67.93 15.56
CA SER A 83 19.97 66.59 15.06
C SER A 83 19.23 66.50 13.72
N VAL A 84 19.86 65.85 12.74
CA VAL A 84 19.26 65.47 11.46
C VAL A 84 18.06 64.54 11.68
N GLU A 85 16.85 64.97 11.32
CA GLU A 85 15.67 64.12 11.28
C GLU A 85 15.59 63.41 9.92
N VAL A 86 16.07 62.17 9.87
CA VAL A 86 15.88 61.29 8.70
C VAL A 86 14.66 60.41 8.96
N ILE A 87 13.53 60.73 8.33
CA ILE A 87 12.34 59.87 8.35
C ILE A 87 12.42 58.90 7.17
N GLU A 88 12.89 57.69 7.43
CA GLU A 88 12.82 56.58 6.47
C GLU A 88 11.48 55.86 6.61
N HIS A 89 10.57 56.08 5.67
CA HIS A 89 9.47 55.16 5.41
C HIS A 89 9.92 54.16 4.35
N THR A 90 10.73 53.16 4.75
CA THR A 90 10.84 51.93 3.96
C THR A 90 9.50 51.23 4.07
N ASP A 91 8.64 51.59 3.12
CA ASP A 91 7.23 51.24 2.97
C ASP A 91 7.01 49.71 2.93
N ALA A 92 7.21 49.04 4.05
CA ALA A 92 6.54 47.79 4.35
C ALA A 92 5.11 48.19 4.68
N GLN A 93 4.34 48.45 3.62
CA GLN A 93 2.91 48.65 3.58
C GLN A 93 2.32 48.40 4.96
N SER A 94 2.05 49.47 5.71
CA SER A 94 1.11 49.43 6.82
C SER A 94 -0.26 49.13 6.22
N ARG A 95 -0.41 47.91 5.68
CA ARG A 95 -1.65 47.17 5.74
C ARG A 95 -1.80 46.95 7.22
N MET A 96 -2.33 47.96 7.92
CA MET A 96 -3.13 47.74 9.12
C MET A 96 -3.85 46.44 8.85
N ALA A 97 -3.47 45.41 9.62
CA ALA A 97 -3.92 44.06 9.40
C ALA A 97 -5.42 44.14 9.16
N ALA A 98 -5.84 43.86 7.92
CA ALA A 98 -7.25 43.73 7.63
C ALA A 98 -7.67 42.55 8.49
N MET A 99 -8.19 42.85 9.69
CA MET A 99 -8.58 41.88 10.69
C MET A 99 -9.35 40.80 9.95
N SER A 100 -9.03 39.54 10.22
CA SER A 100 -9.69 38.46 9.48
C SER A 100 -11.21 38.66 9.60
N LYS A 101 -11.98 38.31 8.56
CA LYS A 101 -13.45 38.58 8.55
C LYS A 101 -14.16 38.00 9.80
N GLU A 102 -13.54 37.03 10.44
CA GLU A 102 -13.97 36.41 11.70
C GLU A 102 -13.64 37.29 12.91
N GLU A 103 -12.44 37.85 13.00
CA GLU A 103 -12.07 38.85 14.02
C GLU A 103 -12.94 40.09 13.92
N LEU A 104 -13.19 40.59 12.71
CA LEU A 104 -14.02 41.78 12.50
C LEU A 104 -15.48 41.52 12.92
N LYS A 105 -16.00 40.31 12.67
CA LYS A 105 -17.33 39.88 13.15
C LYS A 105 -17.40 39.68 14.66
N ALA A 106 -16.33 39.17 15.28
CA ALA A 106 -16.28 39.02 16.73
C ALA A 106 -16.19 40.38 17.43
N PHE A 107 -15.43 41.31 16.85
CA PHE A 107 -15.23 42.65 17.41
C PHE A 107 -16.44 43.57 17.19
N MET A 108 -17.05 43.57 16.00
CA MET A 108 -18.21 44.41 15.69
C MET A 108 -19.57 43.72 15.96
N GLY A 109 -19.55 42.47 16.39
CA GLY A 109 -20.77 41.75 16.79
C GLY A 109 -21.27 42.23 18.16
N SER A 110 -22.58 42.19 18.38
CA SER A 110 -23.22 42.57 19.64
C SER A 110 -22.92 41.64 20.84
N LYS A 111 -22.05 40.64 20.65
CA LYS A 111 -21.72 39.62 21.67
C LYS A 111 -20.31 39.89 22.18
N PRO A 112 -20.10 40.00 23.50
CA PRO A 112 -18.77 40.27 24.05
C PRO A 112 -17.79 39.12 23.73
N PRO A 113 -16.51 39.42 23.48
CA PRO A 113 -15.49 38.41 23.22
C PRO A 113 -15.35 37.49 24.44
N LYS A 114 -15.37 36.17 24.22
CA LYS A 114 -15.22 35.17 25.28
C LYS A 114 -13.73 34.87 25.50
N SER A 115 -13.29 34.81 26.75
CA SER A 115 -11.87 34.63 27.15
C SER A 115 -11.29 33.25 26.84
N SER A 116 -12.10 32.28 26.45
CA SER A 116 -11.62 30.99 25.95
C SER A 116 -11.39 31.08 24.44
N LEU A 117 -10.12 31.11 24.02
CA LEU A 117 -9.74 30.93 22.63
C LEU A 117 -10.24 29.56 22.16
N SER A 118 -11.42 29.50 21.55
CA SER A 118 -11.85 28.32 20.83
C SER A 118 -11.00 28.25 19.56
N ILE A 119 -9.99 27.38 19.57
CA ILE A 119 -9.21 27.02 18.39
C ILE A 119 -10.20 26.72 17.27
N PRO A 120 -10.18 27.44 16.13
CA PRO A 120 -11.11 27.17 15.07
C PRO A 120 -10.81 25.78 14.54
N LEU A 121 -11.78 24.86 14.66
CA LEU A 121 -11.85 23.70 13.78
C LEU A 121 -11.79 24.26 12.36
N ILE A 122 -10.71 23.94 11.63
CA ILE A 122 -10.54 24.30 10.23
C ILE A 122 -11.80 23.83 9.50
N ARG A 123 -12.63 24.79 9.08
CA ARG A 123 -13.81 24.59 8.26
C ARG A 123 -13.57 25.37 6.99
N ASP A 124 -13.50 24.68 5.86
CA ASP A 124 -13.47 25.36 4.58
C ASP A 124 -14.81 26.06 4.31
N LYS A 125 -14.73 27.08 3.44
CA LYS A 125 -15.69 28.20 3.28
C LYS A 125 -17.14 27.86 2.91
N GLU A 126 -17.54 26.58 2.92
CA GLU A 126 -18.84 26.17 2.41
C GLU A 126 -19.74 25.47 3.43
N GLY A 127 -19.35 25.34 4.70
CA GLY A 127 -20.28 24.92 5.77
C GLY A 127 -21.04 23.62 5.48
N ALA A 128 -20.49 22.74 4.63
CA ALA A 128 -21.04 21.45 4.31
C ALA A 128 -20.25 20.38 5.06
N LEU A 129 -20.96 19.41 5.66
CA LEU A 129 -20.39 18.10 5.97
C LEU A 129 -19.77 17.58 4.67
N ILE A 130 -18.45 17.64 4.58
CA ILE A 130 -17.78 17.21 3.37
C ILE A 130 -17.99 15.70 3.31
N LYS A 131 -18.72 15.24 2.29
CA LYS A 131 -18.55 13.91 1.75
C LYS A 131 -17.16 13.87 1.10
N ASP A 132 -16.13 13.98 1.94
CA ASP A 132 -14.71 14.01 1.53
C ASP A 132 -14.20 12.62 1.16
N ASP A 133 -15.01 11.59 1.42
CA ASP A 133 -14.70 10.22 1.07
C ASP A 133 -14.52 10.07 -0.45
N ASP A 134 -15.39 10.61 -1.32
CA ASP A 134 -15.27 10.33 -2.77
C ASP A 134 -14.01 10.94 -3.43
N ALA A 135 -13.62 12.17 -3.05
CA ALA A 135 -12.45 12.83 -3.61
C ALA A 135 -11.14 12.22 -3.09
N SER A 136 -11.08 11.93 -1.78
CA SER A 136 -9.94 11.30 -1.14
C SER A 136 -9.81 9.81 -1.54
N GLU A 137 -10.91 9.07 -1.65
CA GLU A 137 -10.96 7.69 -2.14
C GLU A 137 -10.51 7.62 -3.59
N SER A 138 -10.98 8.52 -4.46
CA SER A 138 -10.52 8.55 -5.86
C SER A 138 -9.03 8.84 -5.97
N ALA A 139 -8.49 9.71 -5.10
CA ALA A 139 -7.06 10.01 -5.03
C ALA A 139 -6.26 8.81 -4.50
N ASN A 140 -6.78 8.09 -3.51
CA ASN A 140 -6.16 6.88 -2.97
C ASN A 140 -6.15 5.75 -3.99
N LEU A 141 -7.25 5.53 -4.72
CA LEU A 141 -7.30 4.56 -5.82
C LEU A 141 -6.30 4.92 -6.93
N LYS A 142 -6.13 6.20 -7.27
CA LYS A 142 -5.11 6.64 -8.24
C LYS A 142 -3.69 6.36 -7.74
N LYS A 143 -3.41 6.63 -6.46
CA LYS A 143 -2.11 6.34 -5.83
C LYS A 143 -1.84 4.84 -5.82
N ASP A 144 -2.83 4.02 -5.47
CA ASP A 144 -2.70 2.56 -5.47
C ASP A 144 -2.47 2.02 -6.88
N LEU A 145 -3.16 2.54 -7.89
CA LEU A 145 -2.91 2.17 -9.29
C LEU A 145 -1.51 2.58 -9.75
N ALA A 146 -1.02 3.75 -9.32
CA ALA A 146 0.34 4.19 -9.60
C ALA A 146 1.37 3.28 -8.92
N LEU A 147 1.13 2.90 -7.66
CA LEU A 147 1.96 1.95 -6.91
C LEU A 147 1.98 0.58 -7.60
N GLN A 148 0.81 0.05 -7.97
CA GLN A 148 0.71 -1.23 -8.67
C GLN A 148 1.49 -1.22 -9.99
N ARG A 149 1.40 -0.13 -10.77
CA ARG A 149 2.19 0.07 -11.99
C ARG A 149 3.68 0.11 -11.69
N LEU A 150 4.11 0.85 -10.67
CA LEU A 150 5.52 0.93 -10.27
C LEU A 150 6.07 -0.45 -9.91
N LEU A 151 5.37 -1.21 -9.05
CA LEU A 151 5.83 -2.53 -8.63
C LEU A 151 5.86 -3.55 -9.76
N THR A 152 4.90 -3.49 -10.69
CA THR A 152 4.84 -4.43 -11.83
C THR A 152 5.83 -4.07 -12.94
N GLU A 153 6.10 -2.79 -13.16
CA GLU A 153 6.96 -2.27 -14.22
C GLU A 153 8.40 -2.00 -13.76
N SER A 154 8.72 -2.16 -12.46
CA SER A 154 10.04 -1.86 -11.87
C SER A 154 11.21 -2.53 -12.60
N HIS A 155 11.05 -3.76 -13.07
CA HIS A 155 12.08 -4.49 -13.82
C HIS A 155 12.43 -3.81 -15.15
N LEU A 156 11.48 -3.10 -15.77
CA LEU A 156 11.75 -2.32 -16.98
C LEU A 156 12.55 -1.05 -16.64
N LEU A 157 12.31 -0.46 -15.46
CA LEU A 157 13.01 0.73 -14.97
C LEU A 157 14.43 0.40 -14.47
N GLU A 158 14.62 -0.75 -13.81
CA GLU A 158 15.91 -1.20 -13.29
C GLU A 158 16.95 -1.39 -14.40
N SER A 159 16.50 -1.85 -15.57
CA SER A 159 17.37 -2.02 -16.74
C SER A 159 17.77 -0.71 -17.42
N SER A 160 17.09 0.40 -17.12
CA SER A 160 17.33 1.71 -17.75
C SER A 160 18.05 2.65 -16.79
N SER A 161 19.09 3.33 -17.29
CA SER A 161 19.82 4.36 -16.55
C SER A 161 18.93 5.54 -16.10
N ASN A 162 17.81 5.77 -16.79
CA ASN A 162 16.89 6.86 -16.48
C ASN A 162 15.61 6.28 -15.86
N PRO A 163 15.12 6.80 -14.73
CA PRO A 163 13.94 6.31 -14.04
C PRO A 163 12.61 6.66 -14.75
N THR A 164 12.68 7.13 -15.99
CA THR A 164 11.52 7.55 -16.78
C THR A 164 11.19 6.52 -17.86
N LEU A 165 9.90 6.18 -17.98
CA LEU A 165 9.40 5.28 -19.02
C LEU A 165 9.40 5.99 -20.38
N SER A 166 10.51 5.88 -21.12
CA SER A 166 10.67 6.43 -22.46
C SER A 166 10.92 5.35 -23.52
N GLY A 167 10.64 5.69 -24.79
CA GLY A 167 10.91 4.86 -25.96
C GLY A 167 10.39 3.42 -25.85
N LYS A 168 11.28 2.44 -25.97
CA LYS A 168 10.97 1.01 -25.96
C LYS A 168 10.34 0.55 -24.63
N ASN A 169 10.80 1.08 -23.50
CA ASN A 169 10.31 0.70 -22.19
C ASN A 169 8.89 1.23 -21.96
N ARG A 170 8.56 2.42 -22.50
CA ARG A 170 7.19 2.92 -22.54
C ARG A 170 6.25 1.93 -23.25
N HIS A 171 6.65 1.44 -24.41
CA HIS A 171 5.82 0.51 -25.16
C HIS A 171 5.62 -0.83 -24.43
N LYS A 172 6.68 -1.39 -23.84
CA LYS A 172 6.58 -2.62 -23.03
C LYS A 172 5.68 -2.43 -21.81
N ALA A 173 5.79 -1.30 -21.13
CA ALA A 173 4.91 -0.97 -20.01
C ALA A 173 3.46 -0.81 -20.44
N THR A 174 3.19 -0.19 -21.59
CA THR A 174 1.81 -0.11 -22.12
C THR A 174 1.23 -1.50 -22.42
N ASP A 175 2.03 -2.44 -22.92
CA ASP A 175 1.61 -3.83 -23.16
C ASP A 175 1.33 -4.57 -21.84
N LEU A 176 2.19 -4.42 -20.82
CA LEU A 176 1.94 -4.96 -19.49
C LEU A 176 0.66 -4.40 -18.85
N ARG A 177 0.39 -3.10 -19.02
CA ARG A 177 -0.85 -2.46 -18.55
C ARG A 177 -2.08 -3.04 -19.25
N LEU A 178 -2.02 -3.27 -20.56
CA LEU A 178 -3.11 -3.92 -21.30
C LEU A 178 -3.32 -5.37 -20.83
N GLN A 179 -2.25 -6.09 -20.51
CA GLN A 179 -2.34 -7.44 -19.94
C GLN A 179 -2.97 -7.43 -18.55
N ALA A 180 -2.62 -6.47 -17.70
CA ALA A 180 -3.23 -6.29 -16.38
C ALA A 180 -4.73 -5.95 -16.46
N LEU A 181 -5.15 -5.21 -17.49
CA LEU A 181 -6.56 -4.94 -17.78
C LEU A 181 -7.33 -6.16 -18.33
N GLY A 182 -6.63 -7.24 -18.70
CA GLY A 182 -7.24 -8.50 -19.11
C GLY A 182 -6.93 -8.96 -20.53
N SER A 183 -5.97 -8.34 -21.23
CA SER A 183 -5.53 -8.88 -22.52
C SER A 183 -4.90 -10.27 -22.33
N LYS A 184 -5.30 -11.24 -23.16
CA LYS A 184 -4.84 -12.64 -23.04
C LYS A 184 -3.44 -12.83 -23.64
N THR A 185 -3.03 -11.96 -24.53
CA THR A 185 -1.80 -12.06 -25.32
C THR A 185 -1.07 -10.71 -25.31
N SER A 186 0.25 -10.77 -25.19
CA SER A 186 1.14 -9.62 -25.34
C SER A 186 1.33 -9.29 -26.82
N ILE A 187 1.31 -8.00 -27.15
CA ILE A 187 1.54 -7.48 -28.51
C ILE A 187 2.99 -7.73 -28.95
N PHE A 188 3.93 -7.74 -28.02
CA PHE A 188 5.35 -7.96 -28.30
C PHE A 188 5.75 -9.42 -28.45
N LYS A 189 4.84 -10.36 -28.21
CA LYS A 189 5.12 -11.78 -28.34
C LYS A 189 5.15 -12.18 -29.81
N GLN A 190 6.32 -12.63 -30.28
CA GLN A 190 6.44 -13.18 -31.63
C GLN A 190 5.65 -14.50 -31.76
N GLU A 191 4.65 -14.52 -32.65
CA GLU A 191 3.79 -15.70 -32.84
C GLU A 191 4.46 -16.78 -33.70
N LYS A 192 5.03 -16.38 -34.84
CA LYS A 192 5.64 -17.29 -35.82
C LYS A 192 7.16 -17.39 -35.59
N MET A 193 7.59 -18.54 -35.09
CA MET A 193 9.00 -18.93 -34.98
C MET A 193 9.14 -20.41 -35.34
N PRO A 194 10.24 -20.84 -36.00
CA PRO A 194 10.51 -22.25 -36.20
C PRO A 194 10.60 -22.99 -34.86
N ILE A 195 10.08 -24.22 -34.83
CA ILE A 195 9.91 -24.99 -33.60
C ILE A 195 11.25 -25.24 -32.89
N THR A 196 12.32 -25.48 -33.64
CA THR A 196 13.68 -25.71 -33.12
C THR A 196 14.18 -24.51 -32.32
N HIS A 197 14.13 -23.30 -32.91
CA HIS A 197 14.53 -22.06 -32.25
C HIS A 197 13.66 -21.76 -31.03
N ARG A 198 12.34 -21.94 -31.16
CA ARG A 198 11.41 -21.70 -30.04
C ARG A 198 11.71 -22.61 -28.85
N LYS A 199 11.94 -23.90 -29.10
CA LYS A 199 12.34 -24.86 -28.06
C LYS A 199 13.68 -24.50 -27.44
N GLY A 200 14.67 -24.10 -28.25
CA GLY A 200 15.99 -23.69 -27.78
C GLY A 200 15.95 -22.46 -26.87
N ILE A 201 15.17 -21.43 -27.23
CA ILE A 201 15.01 -20.22 -26.41
C ILE A 201 14.39 -20.55 -25.05
N VAL A 202 13.29 -21.33 -25.05
CA VAL A 202 12.62 -21.74 -23.81
C VAL A 202 13.54 -22.61 -22.95
N ALA A 203 14.26 -23.56 -23.55
CA ALA A 203 15.22 -24.40 -22.82
C ALA A 203 16.32 -23.54 -22.16
N LYS A 204 16.91 -22.62 -22.90
CA LYS A 204 17.96 -21.71 -22.39
C LYS A 204 17.44 -20.76 -21.30
N GLU A 205 16.21 -20.27 -21.44
CA GLU A 205 15.55 -19.48 -20.40
C GLU A 205 15.39 -20.30 -19.11
N THR A 206 14.91 -21.55 -19.21
CA THR A 206 14.77 -22.45 -18.04
C THR A 206 16.10 -22.85 -17.43
N GLU A 207 17.14 -23.04 -18.24
CA GLU A 207 18.49 -23.36 -17.79
C GLU A 207 19.12 -22.20 -17.02
N ARG A 208 19.08 -20.98 -17.58
CA ARG A 208 19.60 -19.77 -16.93
C ARG A 208 18.91 -19.53 -15.58
N GLU A 209 17.61 -19.66 -15.55
CA GLU A 209 16.82 -19.49 -14.33
C GLU A 209 17.05 -20.64 -13.33
N GLY A 210 17.32 -21.85 -13.81
CA GLY A 210 17.74 -23.00 -13.01
C GLY A 210 19.09 -22.77 -12.34
N ASN A 211 20.08 -22.28 -13.09
CA ASN A 211 21.41 -21.94 -12.59
C ASN A 211 21.33 -20.81 -11.55
N ARG A 212 20.61 -19.71 -11.84
CA ARG A 212 20.38 -18.62 -10.87
C ARG A 212 19.78 -19.12 -9.56
N ARG A 213 18.80 -20.04 -9.61
CA ARG A 213 18.20 -20.63 -8.41
C ARG A 213 19.13 -21.58 -7.68
N ARG A 214 19.95 -22.34 -8.41
CA ARG A 214 20.93 -23.25 -7.82
C ARG A 214 22.02 -22.46 -7.10
N GLU A 215 22.62 -21.49 -7.77
CA GLU A 215 23.63 -20.59 -7.21
C GLU A 215 23.08 -19.83 -5.99
N ALA A 216 21.84 -19.30 -6.07
CA ALA A 216 21.22 -18.65 -4.92
C ALA A 216 20.99 -19.60 -3.74
N ARG A 217 20.63 -20.87 -3.99
CA ARG A 217 20.49 -21.88 -2.92
C ARG A 217 21.84 -22.24 -2.29
N GLU A 218 22.87 -22.39 -3.12
CA GLU A 218 24.23 -22.69 -2.69
C GLU A 218 24.82 -21.51 -1.89
N ASN A 219 24.49 -20.27 -2.27
CA ASN A 219 24.93 -19.05 -1.60
C ASN A 219 24.00 -18.55 -0.48
N GLY A 220 22.89 -19.26 -0.20
CA GLY A 220 21.93 -18.87 0.84
C GLY A 220 21.08 -17.61 0.53
N ILE A 221 21.00 -17.16 -0.72
CA ILE A 221 20.20 -16.01 -1.15
C ILE A 221 18.75 -16.44 -1.40
N ILE A 222 17.79 -15.74 -0.78
CA ILE A 222 16.36 -16.01 -0.97
C ILE A 222 15.87 -15.32 -2.24
N LEU A 223 15.38 -16.11 -3.19
CA LEU A 223 14.73 -15.64 -4.42
C LEU A 223 13.20 -15.70 -4.30
N GLU A 224 12.52 -15.02 -5.22
CA GLU A 224 11.07 -15.09 -5.35
C GLU A 224 10.56 -16.52 -5.55
N LYS A 225 9.41 -16.81 -4.94
CA LYS A 225 8.76 -18.12 -5.04
C LYS A 225 8.20 -18.25 -6.46
N ALA A 226 8.73 -19.23 -7.21
CA ALA A 226 8.22 -19.53 -8.53
C ALA A 226 6.72 -19.85 -8.46
N LYS A 227 5.89 -19.04 -9.11
CA LYS A 227 4.50 -19.41 -9.36
C LYS A 227 4.54 -20.63 -10.26
N MET A 228 4.19 -21.80 -9.72
CA MET A 228 4.06 -23.01 -10.53
C MET A 228 3.01 -22.74 -11.59
N LYS A 229 3.44 -22.39 -12.81
CA LYS A 229 2.55 -22.32 -13.98
C LYS A 229 1.92 -23.71 -14.03
N GLY A 230 0.63 -23.79 -13.74
CA GLY A 230 -0.09 -25.06 -13.61
C GLY A 230 0.33 -25.95 -14.77
N LYS A 231 1.03 -27.04 -14.46
CA LYS A 231 1.45 -27.99 -15.49
C LYS A 231 0.15 -28.40 -16.18
N LYS A 232 0.01 -28.08 -17.46
CA LYS A 232 -1.12 -28.51 -18.31
C LYS A 232 -1.27 -30.04 -18.38
N SER A 233 -0.40 -30.80 -17.71
CA SER A 233 -0.32 -32.26 -17.75
C SER A 233 -0.88 -32.97 -16.51
N SER A 234 -1.70 -32.33 -15.67
CA SER A 234 -2.36 -33.10 -14.59
C SER A 234 -3.77 -32.65 -14.24
N ASP A 235 -4.43 -31.90 -15.12
CA ASP A 235 -5.88 -31.69 -15.01
C ASP A 235 -6.66 -32.90 -15.56
N GLY A 236 -5.95 -33.80 -16.26
CA GLY A 236 -6.43 -35.15 -16.52
C GLY A 236 -6.50 -35.92 -15.21
N LYS A 237 -7.73 -36.24 -14.78
CA LYS A 237 -7.99 -37.24 -13.74
C LYS A 237 -7.14 -38.47 -14.08
N ARG A 238 -6.24 -38.87 -13.16
CA ARG A 238 -5.35 -40.02 -13.40
C ARG A 238 -6.20 -41.20 -13.84
N ASP A 239 -5.84 -41.81 -14.96
CA ASP A 239 -6.53 -42.99 -15.45
C ASP A 239 -6.51 -44.04 -14.34
N ARG A 240 -7.70 -44.49 -13.93
CA ARG A 240 -7.86 -45.41 -12.80
C ARG A 240 -7.57 -46.85 -13.18
N GLY A 241 -7.22 -47.10 -14.45
CA GLY A 241 -7.00 -48.45 -14.97
C GLY A 241 -8.26 -49.30 -14.89
N VAL A 242 -8.19 -50.50 -15.47
CA VAL A 242 -9.24 -51.52 -15.40
C VAL A 242 -8.62 -52.70 -14.67
N GLY A 243 -9.11 -53.02 -13.46
CA GLY A 243 -8.50 -54.04 -12.60
C GLY A 243 -8.83 -53.94 -11.11
N ALA A 244 -9.65 -52.97 -10.70
CA ALA A 244 -10.20 -52.97 -9.35
C ALA A 244 -11.21 -54.13 -9.20
N PRO A 245 -11.11 -54.96 -8.14
CA PRO A 245 -12.09 -56.02 -7.89
C PRO A 245 -13.48 -55.41 -7.68
N ALA A 246 -14.51 -56.10 -8.20
CA ALA A 246 -15.90 -55.64 -8.11
C ALA A 246 -16.48 -55.70 -6.69
N VAL A 247 -15.85 -56.47 -5.80
CA VAL A 247 -16.25 -56.65 -4.40
C VAL A 247 -15.23 -56.01 -3.46
N GLY A 248 -15.72 -55.34 -2.42
CA GLY A 248 -14.87 -54.73 -1.40
C GLY A 248 -13.95 -53.59 -1.88
N LYS A 249 -13.03 -53.19 -1.00
CA LYS A 249 -12.03 -52.15 -1.28
C LYS A 249 -10.64 -52.75 -1.27
N PHE A 250 -9.94 -52.67 -2.40
CA PHE A 250 -8.55 -53.07 -2.49
C PHE A 250 -7.64 -51.91 -2.05
N SER A 251 -6.93 -52.09 -0.93
CA SER A 251 -5.99 -51.09 -0.42
C SER A 251 -4.70 -51.76 0.03
N GLY A 252 -3.56 -51.32 -0.50
CA GLY A 252 -2.24 -51.79 -0.06
C GLY A 252 -2.03 -53.30 -0.20
N GLY A 253 -2.51 -53.92 -1.29
CA GLY A 253 -2.37 -55.37 -1.52
C GLY A 253 -3.39 -56.24 -0.79
N THR A 254 -4.25 -55.64 0.06
CA THR A 254 -5.29 -56.37 0.82
C THR A 254 -6.67 -56.03 0.30
N LEU A 255 -7.49 -57.07 0.10
CA LEU A 255 -8.91 -56.93 -0.24
C LEU A 255 -9.74 -56.87 1.04
N LYS A 256 -10.36 -55.72 1.29
CA LYS A 256 -11.26 -55.53 2.44
C LYS A 256 -12.70 -55.76 2.01
N LEU A 257 -13.29 -56.87 2.46
CA LEU A 257 -14.69 -57.22 2.24
C LEU A 257 -15.55 -56.75 3.41
N SER A 258 -16.74 -56.23 3.11
CA SER A 258 -17.74 -55.93 4.13
C SER A 258 -18.54 -57.19 4.51
N LYS A 259 -19.19 -57.19 5.69
CA LYS A 259 -20.04 -58.31 6.10
C LYS A 259 -21.19 -58.55 5.11
N SER A 260 -21.72 -57.50 4.48
CA SER A 260 -22.72 -57.62 3.43
C SER A 260 -22.15 -58.28 2.18
N ASP A 261 -20.94 -57.89 1.73
CA ASP A 261 -20.30 -58.55 0.58
C ASP A 261 -20.12 -60.05 0.84
N ILE A 262 -19.75 -60.40 2.08
CA ILE A 262 -19.63 -61.81 2.50
C ILE A 262 -21.00 -62.49 2.46
N HIS A 263 -22.05 -61.89 3.03
CA HIS A 263 -23.39 -62.47 3.03
C HIS A 263 -24.02 -62.60 1.64
N ASP A 264 -23.78 -61.63 0.74
CA ASP A 264 -24.26 -61.65 -0.63
C ASP A 264 -23.55 -62.74 -1.46
N ILE A 265 -22.27 -63.01 -1.17
CA ILE A 265 -21.50 -64.09 -1.81
C ILE A 265 -21.88 -65.46 -1.22
N GLU A 266 -22.02 -65.56 0.12
CA GLU A 266 -22.37 -66.81 0.79
C GLU A 266 -23.84 -67.22 0.54
N GLY A 267 -24.70 -66.27 0.20
CA GLY A 267 -26.14 -66.47 0.05
C GLY A 267 -26.82 -66.88 1.37
N PRO A 268 -28.15 -67.07 1.37
CA PRO A 268 -28.85 -67.54 2.56
C PRO A 268 -28.35 -68.94 2.93
N LYS A 269 -27.55 -69.00 4.00
CA LYS A 269 -27.03 -70.25 4.57
C LYS A 269 -28.22 -71.16 4.89
N ARG A 270 -28.39 -72.24 4.11
CA ARG A 270 -29.30 -73.32 4.46
C ARG A 270 -28.71 -74.01 5.68
N SER A 271 -29.19 -73.68 6.87
CA SER A 271 -28.84 -74.43 8.07
C SER A 271 -29.39 -75.87 7.93
N PRO A 272 -28.58 -76.93 8.16
CA PRO A 272 -29.08 -78.29 8.26
C PRO A 272 -29.66 -78.51 9.67
N SER A 273 -30.75 -77.81 9.96
CA SER A 273 -31.56 -77.87 11.18
C SER A 273 -32.50 -76.66 11.01
N THR A 274 -33.81 -76.81 10.86
CA THR A 274 -34.69 -77.42 11.86
C THR A 274 -35.93 -77.97 11.16
N ARG A 275 -36.14 -79.28 11.32
CA ARG A 275 -37.42 -79.95 11.14
C ARG A 275 -38.28 -79.54 12.35
N GLY A 276 -39.22 -78.61 12.18
CA GLY A 276 -40.05 -78.14 13.29
C GLY A 276 -41.23 -77.31 12.81
N GLY A 277 -42.44 -77.79 13.07
CA GLY A 277 -43.67 -77.32 12.42
C GLY A 277 -44.11 -75.90 12.78
N GLY A 278 -45.05 -75.38 11.99
CA GLY A 278 -45.67 -74.09 12.26
C GLY A 278 -46.75 -73.76 11.26
N ARG A 279 -47.99 -74.09 11.62
CA ARG A 279 -49.25 -73.79 10.92
C ARG A 279 -49.32 -72.37 10.37
N GLY A 280 -49.98 -72.23 9.23
CA GLY A 280 -50.09 -70.98 8.50
C GLY A 280 -50.95 -69.90 9.16
N ARG A 281 -51.04 -68.76 8.47
CA ARG A 281 -52.18 -67.85 8.46
C ARG A 281 -52.01 -66.90 7.29
N GLY A 282 -53.00 -66.90 6.40
CA GLY A 282 -53.11 -65.91 5.34
C GLY A 282 -53.41 -64.51 5.88
N ARG A 283 -53.09 -63.52 5.04
CA ARG A 283 -53.58 -62.13 4.94
C ARG A 283 -52.45 -61.33 4.27
N GLY A 284 -52.63 -60.55 3.22
CA GLY A 284 -53.83 -60.18 2.50
C GLY A 284 -53.43 -59.54 1.17
N LYS A 285 -54.22 -59.88 0.16
CA LYS A 285 -54.37 -59.14 -1.09
C LYS A 285 -55.16 -57.86 -0.78
N ARG A 286 -54.62 -56.68 -1.13
CA ARG A 286 -55.26 -55.36 -1.39
C ARG A 286 -54.20 -54.25 -1.17
N GLY A 287 -53.98 -53.28 -2.05
CA GLY A 287 -54.62 -52.91 -3.31
C GLY A 287 -54.06 -51.57 -3.79
N LYS A 288 -54.44 -51.21 -5.02
CA LYS A 288 -54.29 -49.93 -5.75
C LYS A 288 -52.88 -49.36 -5.92
#